data_AF-A0A7T8ECY6-F1
#
_entry.id   AF-A0A7T8ECY6-F1
#
_cell.length_a   1.000
_cell.length_b   1.000
_cell.length_c   1.000
_cell.angle_alpha   90.00
_cell.angle_beta   90.00
_cell.angle_gamma   90.00
#
_symmetry.space_group_name_H-M   'P 1'
#
loop_
_entity.id
_entity.type
_entity.pdbx_description
1 polymer ?
#
loop_
_entity_poly.entity_id
_entity_poly.type
_entity_poly.pdbx_seq_one_letter_code
_entity_poly.pdbx_strand_id
1 'polypeptide(L)'
;MPLLLHTRYGEINVSRHAVDRWRQRTGRNLPQLVEAVATASRPTKQQLRRIHKQDGWRPKRILECECAYFIIQNRNIVTVYDKKKRSQYDDR
;
A
#
# COMPACT_ATOMS: atom_id res chain seq x y z
N MET A 1 11.18 -3.90 -16.66
CA MET A 1 9.92 -3.29 -17.13
C MET A 1 9.11 -2.85 -15.93
N PRO A 2 8.69 -1.56 -15.84
CA PRO A 2 7.69 -1.15 -14.86
C PRO A 2 6.36 -1.84 -15.17
N LEU A 3 5.63 -2.25 -14.13
CA LEU A 3 4.34 -2.91 -14.27
C LEU A 3 3.24 -1.83 -14.26
N LEU A 4 2.51 -1.67 -15.36
CA LEU A 4 1.42 -0.69 -15.48
C LEU A 4 0.10 -1.33 -15.06
N LEU A 5 -0.59 -0.74 -14.09
CA LEU A 5 -1.86 -1.22 -13.55
C LEU A 5 -2.94 -0.15 -13.60
N HIS A 6 -4.17 -0.57 -13.88
CA HIS A 6 -5.34 0.30 -13.83
C HIS A 6 -5.88 0.36 -12.39
N THR A 7 -6.07 1.57 -11.89
CA THR A 7 -6.56 1.82 -10.52
C THR A 7 -7.63 2.91 -10.52
N ARG A 8 -8.24 3.19 -9.35
CA ARG A 8 -9.11 4.37 -9.18
C ARG A 8 -8.46 5.71 -9.49
N TYR A 9 -7.13 5.79 -9.51
CA TYR A 9 -6.39 7.00 -9.87
C TYR A 9 -5.96 7.03 -11.34
N GLY A 10 -6.50 6.11 -12.15
CA GLY A 10 -6.07 5.86 -13.52
C GLY A 10 -4.91 4.87 -13.58
N GLU A 11 -4.19 4.93 -14.69
CA GLU A 11 -2.98 4.14 -14.90
C GLU A 11 -1.88 4.53 -13.91
N ILE A 12 -1.37 3.52 -13.21
CA ILE A 12 -0.31 3.65 -12.22
C ILE A 12 0.77 2.61 -12.49
N ASN A 13 2.01 3.06 -12.49
CA ASN A 13 3.18 2.20 -12.56
C ASN A 13 3.53 1.63 -11.19
N VAL A 14 3.95 0.37 -11.12
CA VAL A 14 4.51 -0.24 -9.92
C VAL A 14 6.02 -0.29 -10.07
N SER A 15 6.72 0.41 -9.17
CA SER A 15 8.18 0.37 -9.14
C SER A 15 8.69 -1.01 -8.71
N ARG A 16 9.90 -1.39 -9.16
CA ARG A 16 10.56 -2.62 -8.68
C ARG A 16 10.69 -2.63 -7.15
N HIS A 17 11.01 -1.47 -6.57
CA HIS A 17 11.09 -1.33 -5.12
C HIS A 17 9.75 -1.67 -4.44
N ALA A 18 8.63 -1.20 -4.97
CA ALA A 18 7.31 -1.54 -4.42
C ALA A 18 7.00 -3.06 -4.51
N VAL A 19 7.42 -3.72 -5.60
CA VAL A 19 7.29 -5.18 -5.74
C VAL A 19 8.11 -5.91 -4.67
N ASP A 20 9.36 -5.51 -4.48
CA ASP A 20 10.25 -6.11 -3.48
C ASP A 20 9.68 -5.91 -2.06
N ARG A 21 9.19 -4.70 -1.76
CA ARG A 21 8.55 -4.36 -0.48
C ARG A 21 7.28 -5.15 -0.24
N TRP A 22 6.44 -5.34 -1.26
CA TRP A 22 5.25 -6.19 -1.15
C TRP A 22 5.62 -7.60 -0.72
N ARG A 23 6.57 -8.23 -1.41
CA ARG A 23 7.04 -9.60 -1.09
C ARG A 23 7.59 -9.68 0.32
N GLN A 24 8.48 -8.75 0.70
CA GLN A 24 9.10 -8.72 2.02
C GLN A 24 8.08 -8.52 3.15
N ARG A 25 7.04 -7.71 2.93
CA ARG A 25 6.11 -7.29 3.99
C ARG A 25 4.92 -8.21 4.14
N THR A 26 4.39 -8.71 3.03
CA THR A 26 3.16 -9.51 3.03
C THR A 26 3.42 -11.00 2.82
N GLY A 27 4.63 -11.38 2.36
CA GLY A 27 4.93 -12.75 1.91
C GLY A 27 4.21 -13.17 0.62
N ARG A 28 3.46 -12.25 -0.01
CA ARG A 28 2.63 -12.53 -1.18
C ARG A 28 3.40 -12.36 -2.49
N ASN A 29 2.97 -13.09 -3.51
CA ASN A 29 3.61 -13.10 -4.82
C ASN A 29 3.13 -11.92 -5.71
N LEU A 30 3.67 -11.84 -6.94
CA LEU A 30 3.36 -10.76 -7.88
C LEU A 30 1.90 -10.77 -8.39
N PRO A 31 1.30 -11.91 -8.78
CA PRO A 31 -0.13 -11.95 -9.10
C PRO A 31 -1.03 -11.40 -7.98
N GLN A 32 -0.74 -11.75 -6.73
CA GLN A 32 -1.47 -11.22 -5.57
C GLN A 32 -1.29 -9.71 -5.39
N LEU A 33 -0.13 -9.15 -5.77
CA LEU A 33 0.07 -7.69 -5.80
C LEU A 33 -0.83 -7.03 -6.85
N VAL A 34 -0.89 -7.61 -8.06
CA VAL A 34 -1.71 -7.09 -9.16
C VAL A 34 -3.17 -7.01 -8.74
N GLU A 35 -3.70 -8.11 -8.21
CA GLU A 35 -5.07 -8.20 -7.71
C GLU A 35 -5.33 -7.20 -6.58
N ALA A 36 -4.40 -7.10 -5.61
CA ALA A 36 -4.52 -6.18 -4.50
C ALA A 36 -4.54 -4.73 -4.94
N VAL A 37 -3.74 -4.35 -5.94
CA VAL A 37 -3.70 -2.97 -6.48
C VAL A 37 -4.95 -2.67 -7.32
N ALA A 38 -5.42 -3.63 -8.13
CA ALA A 38 -6.61 -3.48 -8.95
C ALA A 38 -7.89 -3.28 -8.11
N THR A 39 -7.96 -3.96 -6.96
CA THR A 39 -9.08 -3.87 -6.01
C THR A 39 -8.87 -2.82 -4.92
N ALA A 40 -7.71 -2.15 -4.90
CA ALA A 40 -7.40 -1.20 -3.84
C ALA A 40 -8.32 0.02 -3.88
N SER A 41 -8.74 0.46 -2.70
CA SER A 41 -9.61 1.62 -2.52
C SER A 41 -8.85 2.79 -1.92
N ARG A 42 -9.45 3.98 -1.95
CA ARG A 42 -8.88 5.15 -1.26
C ARG A 42 -9.29 5.08 0.21
N PRO A 43 -8.35 5.20 1.17
CA PRO A 43 -8.71 5.27 2.58
C PRO A 43 -9.62 6.48 2.86
N THR A 44 -10.60 6.28 3.75
CA THR A 44 -11.48 7.36 4.23
C THR A 44 -10.68 8.44 4.97
N LYS A 45 -11.25 9.65 5.09
CA LYS A 45 -10.63 10.75 5.85
C LYS A 45 -10.28 10.33 7.28
N GLN A 46 -11.11 9.50 7.92
CA GLN A 46 -10.88 9.02 9.29
C GLN A 46 -9.70 8.04 9.35
N GLN A 47 -9.59 7.09 8.41
CA GLN A 47 -8.44 6.19 8.32
C GLN A 47 -7.13 6.96 8.07
N LEU A 48 -7.14 7.93 7.14
CA LEU A 48 -5.97 8.79 6.89
C LEU A 48 -5.52 9.54 8.15
N ARG A 49 -6.46 10.08 8.93
CA ARG A 49 -6.14 10.74 10.21
C ARG A 49 -5.51 9.78 11.22
N ARG A 50 -5.97 8.53 11.30
CA ARG A 50 -5.37 7.51 12.18
C ARG A 50 -3.95 7.19 11.74
N ILE A 51 -3.73 6.93 10.45
CA ILE A 51 -2.40 6.66 9.87
C ILE A 51 -1.45 7.82 10.17
N HIS A 52 -1.86 9.07 9.93
CA HIS A 52 -1.05 10.26 10.23
C HIS A 52 -0.68 10.38 11.72
N LYS A 53 -1.59 10.00 12.62
CA LYS A 53 -1.37 10.08 14.07
C LYS A 53 -0.44 8.96 14.57
N GLN A 54 -0.55 7.76 14.00
CA GLN A 54 0.16 6.57 14.48
C GLN A 54 1.57 6.46 13.90
N ASP A 55 1.71 6.70 12.61
CA ASP A 55 2.95 6.36 11.89
C ASP A 55 3.81 7.60 11.57
N GLY A 56 3.30 8.81 11.83
CA GLY A 56 4.04 10.08 11.71
C GLY A 56 4.30 10.57 10.27
N TRP A 57 4.01 9.76 9.25
CA TRP A 57 4.18 10.13 7.84
C TRP A 57 2.87 10.66 7.22
N ARG A 58 2.99 11.55 6.23
CA ARG A 58 1.86 12.28 5.62
C ARG A 58 1.81 12.09 4.09
N PRO A 59 1.47 10.90 3.61
CA PRO A 59 1.40 10.62 2.18
C PRO A 59 0.21 11.35 1.54
N LYS A 60 0.47 12.03 0.40
CA LYS A 60 -0.55 12.80 -0.32
C LYS A 60 -1.56 11.91 -1.05
N ARG A 61 -1.13 10.74 -1.53
CA ARG A 61 -1.96 9.77 -2.27
C ARG A 61 -1.65 8.34 -1.82
N ILE A 62 -2.69 7.65 -1.38
CA ILE A 62 -2.61 6.28 -0.87
C ILE A 62 -3.74 5.48 -1.51
N LEU A 63 -3.46 4.24 -1.88
CA LEU A 63 -4.46 3.20 -2.05
C LEU A 63 -4.31 2.17 -0.93
N GLU A 64 -5.40 1.58 -0.48
CA GLU A 64 -5.40 0.51 0.51
C GLU A 64 -6.08 -0.75 -0.01
N CYS A 65 -5.50 -1.89 0.33
CA CYS A 65 -6.15 -3.19 0.24
C CYS A 65 -6.35 -3.77 1.65
N GLU A 66 -6.82 -5.00 1.76
CA GLU A 66 -7.02 -5.68 3.04
C GLU A 66 -5.75 -5.67 3.94
N CYS A 67 -4.58 -5.91 3.35
CA CYS A 67 -3.34 -6.17 4.09
C CYS A 67 -2.26 -5.09 3.96
N ALA A 68 -2.44 -4.07 3.12
CA ALA A 68 -1.39 -3.08 2.89
C ALA A 68 -1.91 -1.71 2.45
N TYR A 69 -1.04 -0.70 2.59
CA TYR A 69 -1.12 0.63 1.99
C TYR A 69 -0.10 0.77 0.87
N PHE A 70 -0.54 1.24 -0.30
CA PHE A 70 0.27 1.55 -1.47
C PHE A 70 0.45 3.06 -1.61
N ILE A 71 1.69 3.49 -1.75
CA ILE A 71 2.03 4.92 -1.73
C ILE A 71 2.38 5.40 -3.10
N ILE A 72 1.66 6.44 -3.52
CA ILE A 72 1.66 6.90 -4.89
C ILE A 72 2.30 8.27 -4.97
N GLN A 73 3.32 8.38 -5.81
CA GLN A 73 3.97 9.62 -6.18
C GLN A 73 4.13 9.66 -7.69
N ASN A 74 3.72 10.76 -8.34
CA ASN A 74 3.86 10.95 -9.79
C ASN A 74 3.34 9.75 -10.62
N ARG A 75 2.14 9.23 -10.29
CA ARG A 75 1.53 8.02 -10.90
C ARG A 75 2.38 6.73 -10.77
N ASN A 76 3.27 6.67 -9.79
CA ASN A 76 4.04 5.48 -9.45
C ASN A 76 3.75 5.03 -8.03
N ILE A 77 3.49 3.73 -7.81
CA ILE A 77 3.58 3.12 -6.50
C ILE A 77 5.07 3.02 -6.14
N VAL A 78 5.47 3.84 -5.19
CA VAL A 78 6.86 3.96 -4.75
C VAL A 78 7.18 3.02 -3.58
N THR A 79 6.20 2.70 -2.74
CA THR A 79 6.42 1.78 -1.61
C THR A 79 5.11 1.16 -1.12
N VAL A 80 5.26 0.12 -0.30
CA VAL A 80 4.19 -0.68 0.30
C VAL A 80 4.41 -0.74 1.81
N TYR A 81 3.38 -0.41 2.56
CA TYR A 81 3.33 -0.58 4.02
C TYR A 81 2.34 -1.67 4.38
N ASP A 82 2.75 -2.60 5.22
CA ASP A 82 1.86 -3.61 5.79
C ASP A 82 0.88 -2.94 6.77
N LYS A 83 -0.36 -3.40 6.78
CA LYS A 83 -1.40 -2.97 7.72
C LYS A 83 -1.32 -3.65 9.09
N LYS A 84 -0.36 -4.56 9.33
CA LYS A 84 -0.25 -5.43 10.53
C LYS A 84 -1.18 -5.05 11.68
N LYS A 85 -2.11 -5.97 11.99
CA LYS A 85 -2.94 -5.94 13.19
C LYS A 85 -2.07 -5.59 14.41
N ARG A 86 -2.57 -4.66 15.22
CA ARG A 86 -2.08 -4.33 16.56
C ARG A 86 -2.31 -5.52 17.52
N SER A 87 -1.65 -6.64 17.29
CA SER A 87 -1.64 -7.80 18.19
C SER A 87 -0.27 -8.46 18.10
N GLN A 88 0.66 -8.01 18.94
CA GLN A 88 1.78 -8.78 19.54
C GLN A 88 2.81 -7.87 20.26
N TYR A 89 2.34 -6.85 21.00
CA TYR A 89 3.13 -6.15 22.03
C TYR A 89 2.22 -5.82 23.23
N ASP A 90 1.43 -6.80 23.66
CA ASP A 90 0.71 -6.79 24.95
C ASP A 90 0.92 -8.16 25.62
N ASP A 91 2.16 -8.64 25.59
CA ASP A 91 2.57 -9.81 26.37
C ASP A 91 4.07 -9.71 26.67
N ARG A 92 4.43 -8.74 27.52
CA ARG A 92 5.64 -8.72 28.36
C ARG A 92 5.40 -7.84 29.57
#